data_AF-A0A9N9NGL4-F1
#
_entry.id   AF-A0A9N9NGL4-F1
#
_cell.length_a   1.000
_cell.length_b   1.000
_cell.length_c   1.000
_cell.angle_alpha   90.00
_cell.angle_beta   90.00
_cell.angle_gamma   90.00
#
_symmetry.space_group_name_H-M   'P 1'
#
loop_
_entity.id
_entity.type
_entity.pdbx_description
1 polymer ?
#
loop_
_entity_poly.entity_id
_entity_poly.type
_entity_poly.pdbx_seq_one_letter_code
_entity_poly.pdbx_strand_id
1 'polypeptide(L)'
;ALKSRQCKSPDNKQYCPEAVLNMVAEKLTYTAVMFIQVELLNEFFFQFPREVDNRLVYDLDRKQILSFAKENPNIRKHLELQERKRKLEEVMEKLNYLVRRQRDIEGRKGPGSLYT
;
A
#
# COMPACT_ATOMS: atom_id res chain seq x y z
N ALA A 1 -36.95 17.88 -37.11
CA ALA A 1 -36.04 18.94 -37.58
C ALA A 1 -34.75 18.38 -38.18
N LEU A 2 -33.91 17.64 -37.42
CA LEU A 2 -32.60 17.15 -37.89
C LEU A 2 -32.62 16.19 -39.10
N LYS A 3 -33.66 15.36 -39.24
CA LYS A 3 -33.83 14.46 -40.42
C LYS A 3 -34.36 15.18 -41.67
N SER A 4 -34.60 16.50 -41.60
CA SER A 4 -35.10 17.27 -42.74
C SER A 4 -34.01 17.48 -43.79
N ARG A 5 -34.41 17.69 -45.04
CA ARG A 5 -33.49 17.99 -46.16
C ARG A 5 -32.66 19.26 -45.91
N GLN A 6 -33.16 20.19 -45.11
CA GLN A 6 -32.48 21.45 -44.80
C GLN A 6 -31.23 21.25 -43.93
N CYS A 7 -31.24 20.30 -42.99
CA CYS A 7 -30.09 20.01 -42.11
C CYS A 7 -29.06 19.05 -42.71
N LYS A 8 -29.27 18.58 -43.95
CA LYS A 8 -28.32 17.69 -44.65
C LYS A 8 -27.16 18.46 -45.30
N SER A 9 -27.36 19.75 -45.62
CA SER A 9 -26.31 20.60 -46.21
C SER A 9 -25.53 21.36 -45.12
N PRO A 10 -24.19 21.40 -45.18
CA PRO A 10 -23.38 22.21 -44.28
C PRO A 10 -23.52 23.72 -44.52
N ASP A 11 -24.19 24.17 -45.58
CA ASP A 11 -24.42 25.60 -45.83
C ASP A 11 -25.52 26.19 -44.93
N ASN A 12 -26.43 25.34 -44.45
CA ASN A 12 -27.59 25.74 -43.64
C ASN A 12 -27.33 25.64 -42.12
N LYS A 13 -26.08 25.82 -41.68
CA LYS A 13 -25.67 25.70 -40.26
C LYS A 13 -26.49 26.55 -39.29
N GLN A 14 -26.97 27.72 -39.73
CA GLN A 14 -27.79 28.61 -38.90
C GLN A 14 -29.21 28.09 -38.66
N TYR A 15 -29.72 27.21 -39.51
CA TYR A 15 -31.08 26.66 -39.40
C TYR A 15 -31.13 25.37 -38.56
N CYS A 16 -29.99 24.77 -38.23
CA CYS A 16 -29.90 23.50 -37.52
C CYS A 16 -28.85 23.56 -36.40
N PRO A 17 -29.10 24.36 -35.34
CA PRO A 17 -28.13 24.59 -34.26
C PRO A 17 -27.75 23.31 -33.52
N GLU A 18 -28.65 22.33 -33.41
CA GLU A 18 -28.38 21.08 -32.69
C GLU A 18 -27.29 20.23 -33.39
N ALA A 19 -27.24 20.24 -34.73
CA ALA A 19 -26.21 19.53 -35.48
C ALA A 19 -24.84 20.18 -35.32
N VAL A 20 -24.79 21.51 -35.31
CA VAL A 20 -23.54 22.28 -35.13
C VAL A 20 -23.01 22.10 -33.72
N LEU A 21 -23.86 22.22 -32.70
CA LEU A 21 -23.46 22.05 -31.30
C LEU A 21 -22.94 20.64 -31.03
N ASN A 22 -23.58 19.60 -31.59
CA ASN A 22 -23.09 18.23 -31.45
C ASN A 22 -21.73 18.03 -32.13
N MET A 23 -21.56 18.55 -33.35
CA MET A 23 -20.27 18.48 -34.06
C MET A 23 -19.16 19.21 -33.28
N VAL A 24 -19.45 20.40 -32.75
CA VAL A 24 -18.48 21.16 -31.93
C VAL A 24 -18.14 20.39 -30.66
N ALA A 25 -19.14 19.84 -29.96
CA ALA A 25 -18.92 19.03 -28.76
C ALA A 25 -18.06 17.79 -29.05
N GLU A 26 -18.30 17.07 -30.16
CA GLU A 26 -17.50 15.91 -30.56
C GLU A 26 -16.05 16.30 -30.84
N LYS A 27 -15.82 17.40 -31.57
CA LYS A 27 -14.46 17.87 -31.88
C LYS A 27 -13.72 18.34 -30.63
N LEU A 28 -14.38 19.11 -29.76
CA LEU A 28 -13.81 19.54 -28.49
C LEU A 28 -13.47 18.35 -27.60
N THR A 29 -14.38 17.37 -27.50
CA THR A 29 -14.17 16.16 -26.69
C THR A 29 -13.02 15.34 -27.24
N TYR A 30 -12.94 15.14 -28.55
CA TYR A 30 -11.85 14.38 -29.17
C TYR A 30 -10.49 15.00 -28.86
N THR A 31 -10.34 16.31 -29.06
CA THR A 31 -9.09 17.02 -28.77
C THR A 31 -8.79 17.02 -27.27
N ALA A 32 -9.79 17.27 -26.42
CA ALA A 32 -9.61 17.26 -24.97
C ALA A 32 -9.17 15.89 -24.45
N VAL A 33 -9.77 14.80 -24.93
CA VAL A 33 -9.41 13.43 -24.53
C VAL A 33 -7.97 13.10 -24.92
N MET A 34 -7.52 13.50 -26.12
CA MET A 34 -6.12 13.31 -26.51
C MET A 34 -5.16 14.03 -25.57
N PHE A 35 -5.48 15.27 -25.19
CA PHE A 35 -4.66 16.05 -24.25
C PHE A 35 -4.67 15.45 -22.84
N ILE A 36 -5.85 15.09 -22.32
CA ILE A 36 -6.00 14.41 -21.03
C ILE A 36 -5.18 13.12 -20.99
N GLN A 37 -5.19 12.35 -22.08
CA GLN A 37 -4.42 11.11 -22.15
C GLN A 37 -2.91 11.37 -22.01
N VAL A 38 -2.37 12.33 -22.77
CA VAL A 38 -0.92 12.55 -22.84
C VAL A 38 -0.40 13.29 -21.60
N GLU A 39 -1.06 14.38 -21.21
CA GLU A 39 -0.52 15.28 -20.17
C GLU A 39 -0.92 14.86 -18.76
N LEU A 40 -2.10 14.24 -18.60
CA LEU A 40 -2.60 13.86 -17.28
C LEU A 40 -2.45 12.37 -17.03
N LEU A 41 -3.03 11.52 -17.88
CA LEU A 41 -3.10 10.08 -17.59
C LEU A 41 -1.72 9.42 -17.69
N ASN A 42 -0.95 9.70 -18.74
CA ASN A 42 0.37 9.10 -18.89
C ASN A 42 1.30 9.54 -17.74
N GLU A 43 1.32 10.83 -17.40
CA GLU A 43 2.13 11.33 -16.28
C GLU A 43 1.66 10.75 -14.94
N PHE A 44 0.34 10.70 -14.70
CA PHE A 44 -0.22 10.10 -13.50
C PHE A 44 0.19 8.64 -13.37
N PHE A 45 0.02 7.80 -14.41
CA PHE A 45 0.40 6.39 -14.33
C PHE A 45 1.91 6.18 -14.20
N PHE A 46 2.72 7.10 -14.71
CA PHE A 46 4.16 7.04 -14.55
C PHE A 46 4.59 7.44 -13.13
N GLN A 47 4.07 8.54 -12.58
CA GLN A 47 4.46 9.06 -11.26
C GLN A 47 3.80 8.35 -10.10
N PHE A 48 2.54 7.93 -10.25
CA PHE A 48 1.73 7.43 -9.15
C PHE A 48 2.37 6.25 -8.41
N PRO A 49 2.90 5.20 -9.07
CA PRO A 49 3.57 4.11 -8.37
C PRO A 49 4.75 4.58 -7.51
N ARG A 50 5.57 5.51 -8.01
CA ARG A 50 6.71 6.06 -7.27
C ARG A 50 6.27 6.90 -6.08
N GLU A 51 5.24 7.71 -6.24
CA GLU A 51 4.70 8.52 -5.16
C GLU A 51 4.07 7.65 -4.07
N VAL A 52 3.39 6.56 -4.45
CA VAL A 52 2.86 5.56 -3.51
C VAL A 52 3.99 4.88 -2.76
N ASP A 53 5.03 4.42 -3.45
CA ASP A 53 6.20 3.81 -2.83
C ASP A 53 6.88 4.78 -1.88
N ASN A 54 7.04 6.06 -2.26
CA ASN A 54 7.66 7.07 -1.42
C ASN A 54 6.90 7.24 -0.09
N ARG A 55 5.57 7.40 -0.19
CA ARG A 55 4.73 7.60 0.99
C ARG A 55 4.62 6.38 1.87
N LEU A 56 4.62 5.17 1.30
CA LEU A 56 4.45 3.95 2.07
C LEU A 56 5.75 3.41 2.64
N VAL A 57 6.87 3.53 1.91
CA VAL A 57 8.16 2.92 2.27
C VAL A 57 9.05 3.89 3.02
N TYR A 58 9.10 5.16 2.62
CA TYR A 58 10.04 6.13 3.19
C TYR A 58 9.41 7.05 4.23
N ASP A 59 8.14 7.43 4.09
CA ASP A 59 7.51 8.41 4.99
C ASP A 59 6.87 7.80 6.26
N LEU A 60 6.49 6.52 6.23
CA LEU A 60 5.82 5.89 7.37
C LEU A 60 6.80 5.45 8.46
N ASP A 61 6.57 5.93 9.68
CA ASP A 61 7.27 5.41 10.86
C ASP A 61 6.80 3.99 11.20
N ARG A 62 7.67 3.22 11.86
CA ARG A 62 7.41 1.83 12.26
C ARG A 62 6.15 1.69 13.12
N LYS A 63 5.80 2.71 13.92
CA LYS A 63 4.56 2.72 14.69
C LYS A 63 3.32 2.85 13.81
N GLN A 64 3.38 3.69 12.77
CA GLN A 64 2.29 3.90 11.82
C GLN A 64 2.07 2.66 10.94
N ILE A 65 3.16 2.00 10.52
CA ILE A 65 3.09 0.72 9.81
C ILE A 65 2.40 -0.34 10.68
N LEU A 66 2.74 -0.41 11.97
CA LEU A 66 2.10 -1.34 12.89
C LEU A 66 0.62 -1.01 13.15
N SER A 67 0.24 0.26 13.25
CA SER A 67 -1.18 0.63 13.38
C SER A 67 -1.96 0.27 12.13
N PHE A 68 -1.42 0.56 10.94
CA PHE A 68 -2.02 0.20 9.66
C PHE A 68 -2.21 -1.31 9.52
N ALA A 69 -1.17 -2.10 9.81
CA ALA A 69 -1.26 -3.57 9.77
C ALA A 69 -2.32 -4.13 10.74
N LYS A 70 -2.56 -3.46 11.88
CA LYS A 70 -3.55 -3.88 12.88
C LYS A 70 -5.00 -3.51 12.54
N GLU A 71 -5.25 -2.71 11.51
CA GLU A 71 -6.60 -2.41 11.03
C GLU A 71 -7.29 -3.69 10.54
N ASN A 72 -6.52 -4.60 9.93
CA ASN A 72 -7.03 -5.92 9.56
C ASN A 72 -7.08 -6.84 10.80
N PRO A 73 -8.27 -7.34 11.20
CA PRO A 73 -8.43 -8.13 12.41
C PRO A 73 -7.69 -9.47 12.37
N ASN A 74 -7.51 -10.07 11.19
CA ASN A 74 -6.77 -11.33 11.04
C ASN A 74 -5.26 -11.10 11.22
N ILE A 75 -4.73 -10.04 10.62
CA ILE A 75 -3.32 -9.66 10.76
C ILE A 75 -3.02 -9.25 12.20
N ARG A 76 -3.91 -8.48 12.83
CA ARG A 76 -3.78 -8.11 14.24
C ARG A 76 -3.63 -9.33 15.16
N LYS A 77 -4.53 -10.32 15.04
CA LYS A 77 -4.45 -11.58 15.81
C LYS A 77 -3.13 -12.31 15.56
N HIS A 78 -2.67 -12.34 14.30
CA HIS A 78 -1.41 -12.98 13.95
C HIS A 78 -0.21 -12.28 14.61
N LEU A 79 -0.15 -10.94 14.56
CA LEU A 79 0.90 -10.15 15.18
C LEU A 79 0.93 -10.30 16.70
N GLU A 80 -0.24 -10.29 17.35
CA GLU A 80 -0.36 -10.49 18.80
C GLU A 80 0.10 -11.89 19.23
N LEU A 81 -0.24 -12.92 18.45
CA LEU A 81 0.21 -14.29 18.70
C LEU A 81 1.73 -14.43 18.52
N GLN A 82 2.28 -13.86 17.44
CA GLN A 82 3.73 -13.86 17.21
C GLN A 82 4.48 -13.11 18.31
N GLU A 83 3.97 -11.98 18.78
CA GLU A 83 4.58 -11.21 19.86
C GLU A 83 4.58 -11.99 21.18
N ARG A 84 3.48 -12.68 21.50
CA ARG A 84 3.41 -13.57 22.67
C ARG A 84 4.41 -14.71 22.56
N LYS A 85 4.49 -15.35 21.38
CA LYS A 85 5.45 -16.44 21.12
C LYS A 85 6.88 -15.97 21.33
N ARG A 86 7.27 -14.86 20.70
CA ARG A 86 8.62 -14.27 20.79
C ARG A 86 9.06 -14.04 22.24
N LYS A 87 8.18 -13.44 23.06
CA LYS A 87 8.46 -13.20 24.48
C LYS A 87 8.64 -14.50 25.27
N LEU A 88 7.81 -15.50 25.02
CA LEU A 88 7.91 -16.80 25.70
C LEU A 88 9.18 -17.55 25.30
N GLU A 89 9.57 -17.49 24.03
CA GLU A 89 10.84 -18.05 23.53
C GLU A 89 12.04 -17.38 24.20
N GLU A 90 12.05 -16.04 24.30
CA GLU A 90 13.11 -15.29 24.98
C GLU A 90 13.23 -15.68 26.46
N VAL A 91 12.10 -15.80 27.16
CA VAL A 91 12.08 -16.23 28.56
C VAL A 91 12.60 -17.65 28.70
N MET A 92 12.16 -18.56 27.83
CA MET A 92 12.60 -19.96 27.85
C MET A 92 14.12 -20.08 27.59
N GLU A 93 14.66 -19.31 26.66
CA GLU A 93 16.11 -19.24 26.40
C GLU A 93 16.88 -18.78 27.65
N LYS A 94 16.45 -17.68 28.28
CA LYS A 94 17.07 -17.15 29.49
C LYS A 94 17.00 -18.13 30.66
N LEU A 95 15.86 -18.79 30.86
CA LEU A 95 15.71 -19.81 31.91
C LEU A 95 16.61 -21.01 31.66
N ASN A 96 16.67 -21.52 30.42
CA ASN A 96 17.55 -22.62 30.06
C ASN A 96 19.03 -22.27 30.27
N TYR A 97 19.43 -21.04 29.93
CA TYR A 97 20.76 -20.53 30.22
C TYR A 97 21.07 -20.54 31.73
N LEU A 98 20.14 -20.06 32.56
CA LEU A 98 20.31 -20.05 34.02
C LEU A 98 20.40 -21.46 34.61
N VAL A 99 19.56 -22.39 34.15
CA VAL A 99 19.58 -23.80 34.60
C VAL A 99 20.91 -24.46 34.26
N ARG A 100 21.44 -24.26 33.04
CA ARG A 100 22.77 -24.78 32.66
C ARG A 100 23.86 -24.21 33.55
N ARG A 101 23.85 -22.89 33.77
CA ARG A 101 24.82 -22.22 34.64
C ARG A 101 24.75 -22.72 36.09
N GLN A 102 23.56 -22.98 36.63
CA GLN A 102 23.40 -23.51 37.98
C GLN A 102 24.00 -24.91 38.10
N ARG A 103 23.75 -25.80 37.12
CA ARG A 103 24.36 -27.13 37.07
C ARG A 103 25.88 -27.09 37.01
N ASP A 104 26.45 -26.17 36.25
CA ASP A 104 27.91 -25.99 36.18
C ASP A 104 28.50 -25.55 37.53
N ILE A 105 27.78 -24.71 38.29
CA ILE A 105 28.18 -24.28 39.64
C ILE A 105 28.06 -25.43 40.65
N GLU A 106 26.98 -26.22 40.59
CA GLU A 106 26.78 -27.38 41.46
C GLU A 106 27.78 -28.50 41.15
N GLY A 107 28.09 -28.74 39.88
CA GLY A 107 29.13 -29.68 39.44
C GLY A 107 30.55 -29.27 39.86
N ARG A 108 30.80 -27.97 40.07
CA ARG A 108 32.06 -27.48 40.69
C ARG A 108 32.11 -27.66 42.21
N LYS A 109 30.98 -27.95 42.88
CA LYS A 109 30.88 -28.04 44.35
C LYS A 109 30.98 -29.46 44.93
N GLY A 110 31.32 -30.50 44.16
CA GLY A 110 31.60 -31.83 44.72
C GLY A 110 32.66 -32.63 43.96
N PRO A 111 33.41 -33.55 44.61
CA PRO A 111 33.98 -33.53 45.96
C PRO A 111 35.47 -33.11 45.87
N GLY A 112 35.78 -31.84 46.13
CA GLY A 112 37.15 -31.30 46.23
C GLY A 112 37.53 -30.92 47.66
N SER A 113 36.99 -31.61 48.65
CA SER A 113 37.29 -31.41 50.08
C SER A 113 37.45 -32.76 50.80
N LEU A 114 38.28 -33.64 50.25
CA LEU A 114 39.00 -34.65 51.01
C LEU A 114 40.46 -34.44 50.60
N TYR A 115 41.37 -34.35 51.58
CA TYR A 115 42.79 -33.96 51.46
C TYR A 115 43.05 -32.44 51.49
N THR A 116 42.76 -31.81 52.62
CA THR A 116 43.76 -31.07 53.44
C THR A 116 43.21 -30.81 54.82
#